data_AF-A0A5T1AXJ2-F1
#
_entry.id   AF-A0A5T1AXJ2-F1
#
_cell.length_a   1.000
_cell.length_b   1.000
_cell.length_c   1.000
_cell.angle_alpha   90.00
_cell.angle_beta   90.00
_cell.angle_gamma   90.00
#
_symmetry.space_group_name_H-M   'P 1'
#
loop_
_entity.id
_entity.type
_entity.pdbx_description
1 polymer ?
#
loop_
_entity_poly.entity_id
_entity_poly.type
_entity_poly.pdbx_seq_one_letter_code
_entity_poly.pdbx_strand_id
1 'polypeptide(L)'
;FENKISFKMSKFKDNVYFNNSHFKDYADFHECEFEKTACFYGVRFDKAPNFSACYFKEPKAVNLTNVNIDKLDFKSLEQYIKDNYKDESCKNETKEMQDKKEIFKIQNEHQLRYAKNLKDSFRVIKDVLITQNNKLEAQEWHKLELYAKEKELLFEVESCYKEKNKPFIATKSEDKNSINLTFSVLLLWIYRVTSLHHTNLPRIINFASLNIVAFGGLVCLITYLSYRIDKQNILWFFGVLILSVLVMAIVYLTLKKHKLKSIKLILFTFLAFLMALFLIQSIILLHSFSDVVFALFLYCLLVIALICLYPYINLKSFISYCFHWLVYFFLVMVVVIKPQLINPFAGIFSSDKLYESQFEKSLNDLNASAIINLAKISFKEFNLNQEYKNISFTELNSAKALIVANKENLLKLNDVNSNIAKEVLGEKYTELLKIINQDKITENTIKSTSVLYSIILLLCIFSLQKTARKNSIVPS
;
A
#
# COMPACT_ATOMS: atom_id res chain seq x y z
N PHE A 1 34.84 -15.60 -20.79
CA PHE A 1 33.92 -16.42 -21.60
C PHE A 1 33.04 -15.50 -22.45
N GLU A 2 33.26 -15.48 -23.76
CA GLU A 2 32.61 -14.55 -24.70
C GLU A 2 31.20 -15.00 -25.13
N ASN A 3 31.04 -16.30 -25.41
CA ASN A 3 29.81 -16.89 -25.90
C ASN A 3 29.03 -17.59 -24.78
N LYS A 4 27.78 -17.99 -25.06
CA LYS A 4 26.99 -18.86 -24.18
C LYS A 4 27.77 -20.12 -23.82
N ILE A 5 27.74 -20.47 -22.54
CA ILE A 5 28.38 -21.69 -22.01
C ILE A 5 27.37 -22.51 -21.24
N SER A 6 27.44 -23.82 -21.45
CA SER A 6 26.63 -24.79 -20.75
C SER A 6 27.53 -25.85 -20.12
N PHE A 7 27.43 -25.94 -18.80
CA PHE A 7 27.88 -27.07 -17.99
C PHE A 7 26.68 -27.91 -17.53
N LYS A 8 25.49 -27.74 -18.14
CA LYS A 8 24.26 -28.41 -17.71
C LYS A 8 24.50 -29.93 -17.48
N MET A 9 24.01 -30.44 -16.35
CA MET A 9 24.11 -31.85 -15.94
C MET A 9 25.55 -32.37 -15.81
N SER A 10 26.54 -31.47 -15.67
CA SER A 10 27.93 -31.87 -15.47
C SER A 10 28.18 -32.27 -14.03
N LYS A 11 29.03 -33.28 -13.84
CA LYS A 11 29.49 -33.73 -12.53
C LYS A 11 30.96 -33.40 -12.34
N PHE A 12 31.23 -32.46 -11.44
CA PHE A 12 32.57 -32.04 -11.06
C PHE A 12 33.06 -32.85 -9.87
N LYS A 13 33.92 -33.83 -10.16
CA LYS A 13 34.46 -34.78 -9.16
C LYS A 13 35.59 -34.20 -8.29
N ASP A 14 36.27 -33.18 -8.80
CA ASP A 14 37.36 -32.50 -8.08
C ASP A 14 37.03 -31.03 -7.88
N ASN A 15 37.92 -30.30 -7.21
CA ASN A 15 37.79 -28.87 -6.98
C ASN A 15 37.71 -28.10 -8.31
N VAL A 16 36.77 -27.15 -8.40
CA VAL A 16 36.57 -26.30 -9.57
C VAL A 16 36.69 -24.83 -9.20
N TYR A 17 37.44 -24.09 -9.99
CA TYR A 17 37.71 -22.68 -9.77
C TYR A 17 37.36 -21.86 -11.00
N PHE A 18 36.35 -21.01 -10.87
CA PHE A 18 35.95 -19.98 -11.85
C PHE A 18 36.41 -18.58 -11.39
N ASN A 19 37.39 -18.49 -10.51
CA ASN A 19 37.81 -17.23 -9.87
C ASN A 19 38.08 -16.12 -10.88
N ASN A 20 37.54 -14.93 -10.63
CA ASN A 20 37.65 -13.74 -11.48
C ASN A 20 37.24 -13.95 -12.95
N SER A 21 36.47 -15.00 -13.23
CA SER A 21 35.99 -15.26 -14.59
C SER A 21 34.89 -14.28 -14.95
N HIS A 22 34.90 -13.83 -16.21
CA HIS A 22 33.85 -12.99 -16.77
C HIS A 22 32.99 -13.79 -17.76
N PHE A 23 31.71 -13.96 -17.43
CA PHE A 23 30.70 -14.53 -18.30
C PHE A 23 29.91 -13.40 -18.96
N LYS A 24 30.25 -13.10 -20.22
CA LYS A 24 29.60 -12.02 -21.00
C LYS A 24 28.23 -12.43 -21.54
N ASP A 25 28.02 -13.73 -21.75
CA ASP A 25 26.76 -14.30 -22.18
C ASP A 25 26.24 -15.32 -21.14
N TYR A 26 25.14 -16.02 -21.45
CA TYR A 26 24.48 -16.96 -20.56
C TYR A 26 25.42 -18.08 -20.08
N ALA A 27 25.46 -18.28 -18.76
CA ALA A 27 26.18 -19.37 -18.11
C ALA A 27 25.17 -20.34 -17.48
N ASP A 28 25.11 -21.56 -18.00
CA ASP A 28 24.17 -22.59 -17.58
C ASP A 28 24.86 -23.67 -16.76
N PHE A 29 24.60 -23.69 -15.46
CA PHE A 29 25.04 -24.69 -14.49
C PHE A 29 23.87 -25.58 -14.03
N HIS A 30 22.75 -25.58 -14.74
CA HIS A 30 21.57 -26.36 -14.35
C HIS A 30 21.90 -27.84 -14.08
N GLU A 31 21.43 -28.37 -12.96
CA GLU A 31 21.66 -29.77 -12.55
C GLU A 31 23.15 -30.15 -12.45
N CYS A 32 24.06 -29.18 -12.23
CA CYS A 32 25.45 -29.50 -11.91
C CYS A 32 25.57 -30.14 -10.53
N GLU A 33 26.43 -31.16 -10.44
CA GLU A 33 26.87 -31.76 -9.19
C GLU A 33 28.30 -31.34 -8.88
N PHE A 34 28.53 -30.71 -7.73
CA PHE A 34 29.86 -30.38 -7.24
C PHE A 34 30.20 -31.26 -6.03
N GLU A 35 31.14 -32.20 -6.22
CA GLU A 35 31.53 -33.16 -5.17
C GLU A 35 32.51 -32.58 -4.15
N LYS A 36 33.28 -31.55 -4.52
CA LYS A 36 34.25 -30.86 -3.66
C LYS A 36 34.09 -29.33 -3.75
N THR A 37 35.17 -28.57 -3.57
CA THR A 37 35.16 -27.09 -3.58
C THR A 37 34.72 -26.54 -4.94
N ALA A 38 33.77 -25.60 -4.92
CA ALA A 38 33.32 -24.87 -6.10
C ALA A 38 33.48 -23.36 -5.86
N CYS A 39 34.49 -22.76 -6.49
CA CYS A 39 34.89 -21.39 -6.22
C CYS A 39 34.49 -20.45 -7.37
N PHE A 40 33.58 -19.53 -7.09
CA PHE A 40 33.09 -18.47 -7.98
C PHE A 40 33.49 -17.08 -7.47
N TYR A 41 34.59 -17.00 -6.72
CA TYR A 41 35.06 -15.75 -6.14
C TYR A 41 35.32 -14.70 -7.23
N GLY A 42 34.78 -13.49 -7.07
CA GLY A 42 35.03 -12.40 -8.01
C GLY A 42 34.44 -12.62 -9.41
N VAL A 43 33.56 -13.61 -9.59
CA VAL A 43 32.96 -13.89 -10.90
C VAL A 43 32.04 -12.75 -11.31
N ARG A 44 32.09 -12.37 -12.58
CA ARG A 44 31.19 -11.38 -13.18
C ARG A 44 30.20 -12.06 -14.12
N PHE A 45 28.91 -11.85 -13.86
CA PHE A 45 27.83 -12.29 -14.73
C PHE A 45 27.15 -11.09 -15.40
N ASP A 46 27.29 -10.96 -16.71
CA ASP A 46 26.60 -9.91 -17.47
C ASP A 46 25.12 -10.25 -17.71
N LYS A 47 24.76 -11.55 -17.66
CA LYS A 47 23.39 -12.07 -17.74
C LYS A 47 23.15 -13.05 -16.59
N ALA A 48 21.89 -13.22 -16.19
CA ALA A 48 21.55 -14.05 -15.04
C ALA A 48 22.09 -15.50 -15.21
N PRO A 49 22.89 -16.02 -14.26
CA PRO A 49 23.38 -17.39 -14.32
C PRO A 49 22.28 -18.37 -13.93
N ASN A 50 22.33 -19.57 -14.51
CA ASN A 50 21.38 -20.63 -14.18
C ASN A 50 22.02 -21.68 -13.27
N PHE A 51 21.73 -21.62 -11.97
CA PHE A 51 22.12 -22.59 -10.95
C PHE A 51 20.92 -23.47 -10.51
N SER A 52 19.84 -23.52 -11.30
CA SER A 52 18.65 -24.26 -10.93
C SER A 52 18.94 -25.75 -10.76
N ALA A 53 18.46 -26.33 -9.66
CA ALA A 53 18.71 -27.72 -9.28
C ALA A 53 20.20 -28.10 -9.18
N CYS A 54 21.10 -27.14 -8.92
CA CYS A 54 22.48 -27.45 -8.57
C CYS A 54 22.55 -28.21 -7.24
N TYR A 55 23.42 -29.22 -7.19
CA TYR A 55 23.74 -29.95 -5.98
C TYR A 55 25.17 -29.66 -5.56
N PHE A 56 25.32 -29.08 -4.36
CA PHE A 56 26.61 -28.91 -3.70
C PHE A 56 26.70 -29.93 -2.57
N LYS A 57 27.61 -30.91 -2.70
CA LYS A 57 27.79 -31.94 -1.67
C LYS A 57 28.16 -31.34 -0.31
N GLU A 58 28.99 -30.30 -0.33
CA GLU A 58 29.35 -29.50 0.84
C GLU A 58 29.09 -28.01 0.58
N PRO A 59 27.93 -27.45 1.01
CA PRO A 59 27.59 -26.05 0.74
C PRO A 59 28.60 -25.03 1.29
N LYS A 60 29.29 -25.36 2.40
CA LYS A 60 30.34 -24.51 2.99
C LYS A 60 31.62 -24.44 2.13
N ALA A 61 31.84 -25.43 1.26
CA ALA A 61 32.98 -25.47 0.34
C ALA A 61 32.72 -24.71 -0.97
N VAL A 62 31.51 -24.19 -1.16
CA VAL A 62 31.21 -23.26 -2.25
C VAL A 62 31.68 -21.88 -1.85
N ASN A 63 32.24 -21.10 -2.76
CA ASN A 63 32.58 -19.68 -2.53
C ASN A 63 31.89 -18.82 -3.59
N LEU A 64 30.97 -17.96 -3.17
CA LEU A 64 30.22 -17.02 -4.03
C LEU A 64 30.44 -15.56 -3.61
N THR A 65 31.53 -15.30 -2.89
CA THR A 65 31.87 -13.96 -2.40
C THR A 65 32.31 -13.07 -3.56
N ASN A 66 31.92 -11.79 -3.52
CA ASN A 66 32.28 -10.79 -4.54
C ASN A 66 31.79 -11.13 -5.95
N VAL A 67 30.69 -11.87 -6.09
CA VAL A 67 30.09 -12.09 -7.42
C VAL A 67 29.50 -10.76 -7.90
N ASN A 68 30.02 -10.24 -9.01
CA ASN A 68 29.54 -8.99 -9.59
C ASN A 68 28.19 -9.22 -10.31
N ILE A 69 27.18 -8.49 -9.84
CA ILE A 69 25.81 -8.51 -10.35
C ILE A 69 25.34 -7.13 -10.86
N ASP A 70 26.26 -6.21 -11.17
CA ASP A 70 25.92 -4.81 -11.52
C ASP A 70 25.00 -4.71 -12.76
N LYS A 71 25.09 -5.69 -13.66
CA LYS A 71 24.25 -5.79 -14.86
C LYS A 71 22.95 -6.59 -14.65
N LEU A 72 22.75 -7.18 -13.46
CA LEU A 72 21.54 -7.90 -13.10
C LEU A 72 20.55 -6.95 -12.45
N ASP A 73 19.57 -6.49 -13.23
CA ASP A 73 18.44 -5.71 -12.77
C ASP A 73 17.13 -6.39 -13.16
N PHE A 74 16.01 -5.85 -12.69
CA PHE A 74 14.69 -6.40 -13.01
C PHE A 74 14.41 -6.47 -14.52
N LYS A 75 14.97 -5.53 -15.29
CA LYS A 75 14.78 -5.48 -16.75
C LYS A 75 15.61 -6.55 -17.45
N SER A 76 16.84 -6.80 -16.99
CA SER A 76 17.70 -7.84 -17.55
C SER A 76 17.19 -9.24 -17.22
N LEU A 77 16.54 -9.44 -16.07
CA LEU A 77 15.81 -10.68 -15.75
C LEU A 77 14.59 -10.90 -16.68
N GLU A 78 13.80 -9.86 -16.94
CA GLU A 78 12.71 -9.94 -17.93
C GLU A 78 13.23 -10.30 -19.32
N GLN A 79 14.34 -9.66 -19.71
CA GLN A 79 14.99 -9.89 -21.00
C GLN A 79 15.55 -11.31 -21.09
N TYR A 80 16.17 -11.82 -20.02
CA TYR A 80 16.64 -13.21 -19.92
C TYR A 80 15.51 -14.20 -20.20
N ILE A 81 14.35 -14.04 -19.55
CA ILE A 81 13.21 -14.94 -19.77
C ILE A 81 12.73 -14.83 -21.22
N LYS A 82 12.61 -13.61 -21.75
CA LYS A 82 12.13 -13.35 -23.12
C LYS A 82 13.05 -13.94 -24.20
N ASP A 83 14.36 -13.90 -23.98
CA ASP A 83 15.34 -14.37 -24.95
C ASP A 83 15.52 -15.88 -24.92
N ASN A 84 15.34 -16.51 -23.74
CA ASN A 84 15.59 -17.94 -23.58
C ASN A 84 14.34 -18.83 -23.66
N TYR A 85 13.12 -18.32 -23.43
CA TYR A 85 11.93 -19.19 -23.44
C TYR A 85 11.63 -19.82 -24.80
N LYS A 86 12.04 -19.19 -25.91
CA LYS A 86 11.95 -19.76 -27.26
C LYS A 86 13.17 -20.63 -27.56
N ASP A 87 13.49 -21.53 -26.65
CA ASP A 87 14.53 -22.53 -26.85
C ASP A 87 14.13 -23.52 -27.95
N GLU A 88 15.06 -24.40 -28.32
CA GLU A 88 14.81 -25.40 -29.38
C GLU A 88 13.62 -26.31 -29.05
N SER A 89 13.39 -26.64 -27.78
CA SER A 89 12.22 -27.41 -27.32
C SER A 89 10.93 -26.66 -27.64
N CYS A 90 10.81 -25.39 -27.21
CA CYS A 90 9.64 -24.56 -27.50
C CYS A 90 9.43 -24.39 -29.01
N LYS A 91 10.51 -24.18 -29.77
CA LYS A 91 10.45 -24.07 -31.23
C LYS A 91 9.95 -25.35 -31.88
N ASN A 92 10.41 -26.52 -31.43
CA ASN A 92 10.00 -27.80 -31.98
C ASN A 92 8.54 -28.12 -31.64
N GLU A 93 8.13 -27.86 -30.40
CA GLU A 93 6.73 -28.03 -29.95
C GLU A 93 5.76 -27.10 -30.70
N THR A 94 6.22 -25.95 -31.20
CA THR A 94 5.38 -24.96 -31.90
C THR A 94 5.53 -24.93 -33.42
N LYS A 95 6.48 -25.69 -34.01
CA LYS A 95 6.92 -25.58 -35.41
C LYS A 95 5.85 -25.89 -36.46
N GLU A 96 4.78 -26.59 -36.07
CA GLU A 96 3.70 -27.02 -36.98
C GLU A 96 2.29 -26.73 -36.42
N MET A 97 2.21 -26.13 -35.23
CA MET A 97 0.93 -25.79 -34.62
C MET A 97 0.32 -24.55 -35.27
N GLN A 98 -0.98 -24.62 -35.59
CA GLN A 98 -1.75 -23.47 -36.09
C GLN A 98 -2.64 -22.85 -35.01
N ASP A 99 -2.96 -23.59 -33.93
CA ASP A 99 -3.76 -23.05 -32.83
C ASP A 99 -2.94 -22.05 -32.01
N LYS A 100 -3.27 -20.76 -32.19
CA LYS A 100 -2.66 -19.65 -31.45
C LYS A 100 -2.81 -19.79 -29.93
N LYS A 101 -3.85 -20.47 -29.43
CA LYS A 101 -4.05 -20.70 -27.98
C LYS A 101 -3.08 -21.73 -27.44
N GLU A 102 -2.90 -22.83 -28.17
CA GLU A 102 -1.98 -23.90 -27.80
C GLU A 102 -0.53 -23.42 -27.86
N ILE A 103 -0.15 -22.70 -28.92
CA ILE A 103 1.16 -22.03 -29.03
C ILE A 103 1.39 -21.09 -27.84
N PHE A 104 0.39 -20.31 -27.45
CA PHE A 104 0.52 -19.44 -26.29
C PHE A 104 0.72 -20.22 -24.99
N LYS A 105 -0.03 -21.32 -24.79
CA LYS A 105 0.08 -22.16 -23.59
C LYS A 105 1.49 -22.72 -23.45
N ILE A 106 2.01 -23.33 -24.52
CA ILE A 106 3.38 -23.86 -24.57
C ILE A 106 4.40 -22.74 -24.29
N GLN A 107 4.29 -21.61 -24.99
CA GLN A 107 5.19 -20.47 -24.75
C GLN A 107 5.17 -19.97 -23.29
N ASN A 108 3.99 -19.94 -22.67
CA ASN A 108 3.83 -19.52 -21.27
C ASN A 108 4.41 -20.57 -20.30
N GLU A 109 4.27 -21.86 -20.58
CA GLU A 109 4.90 -22.94 -19.80
C GLU A 109 6.43 -22.85 -19.84
N HIS A 110 7.01 -22.57 -21.00
CA HIS A 110 8.44 -22.31 -21.10
C HIS A 110 8.85 -21.05 -20.33
N GLN A 111 8.11 -19.94 -20.46
CA GLN A 111 8.38 -18.71 -19.67
C GLN A 111 8.32 -18.97 -18.16
N LEU A 112 7.32 -19.74 -17.72
CA LEU A 112 7.16 -20.15 -16.33
C LEU A 112 8.35 -20.99 -15.86
N ARG A 113 8.82 -21.95 -16.67
CA ARG A 113 10.00 -22.76 -16.36
C ARG A 113 11.24 -21.89 -16.19
N TYR A 114 11.51 -20.95 -17.10
CA TYR A 114 12.66 -20.04 -16.96
C TYR A 114 12.54 -19.13 -15.73
N ALA A 115 11.34 -18.65 -15.39
CA ALA A 115 11.13 -17.89 -14.16
C ALA A 115 11.38 -18.73 -12.90
N LYS A 116 10.93 -19.99 -12.89
CA LYS A 116 11.20 -20.95 -11.80
C LYS A 116 12.69 -21.24 -11.65
N ASN A 117 13.40 -21.44 -12.76
CA ASN A 117 14.84 -21.70 -12.77
C ASN A 117 15.62 -20.49 -12.24
N LEU A 118 15.26 -19.26 -12.64
CA LEU A 118 15.87 -18.05 -12.08
C LEU A 118 15.66 -17.93 -10.57
N LYS A 119 14.41 -18.10 -10.12
CA LYS A 119 14.09 -18.07 -8.68
C LYS A 119 14.92 -19.10 -7.92
N ASP A 120 14.99 -20.33 -8.43
CA ASP A 120 15.74 -21.40 -7.78
C ASP A 120 17.25 -21.11 -7.77
N SER A 121 17.79 -20.61 -8.88
CA SER A 121 19.20 -20.18 -8.97
C SER A 121 19.55 -19.15 -7.91
N PHE A 122 18.72 -18.10 -7.78
CA PHE A 122 18.95 -17.04 -6.80
C PHE A 122 18.75 -17.53 -5.37
N ARG A 123 17.81 -18.45 -5.14
CA ARG A 123 17.63 -19.13 -3.85
C ARG A 123 18.90 -19.88 -3.46
N VAL A 124 19.44 -20.70 -4.37
CA VAL A 124 20.66 -21.49 -4.14
C VAL A 124 21.84 -20.57 -3.79
N ILE A 125 22.07 -19.51 -4.58
CA ILE A 125 23.15 -18.55 -4.33
C ILE A 125 22.97 -17.84 -2.97
N LYS A 126 21.76 -17.34 -2.71
CA LYS A 126 21.42 -16.68 -1.44
C LYS A 126 21.65 -17.61 -0.25
N ASP A 127 21.19 -18.86 -0.32
CA ASP A 127 21.32 -19.81 0.79
C ASP A 127 22.80 -20.10 1.09
N VAL A 128 23.64 -20.28 0.04
CA VAL A 128 25.10 -20.40 0.21
C VAL A 128 25.70 -19.16 0.89
N LEU A 129 25.36 -17.95 0.43
CA LEU A 129 25.86 -16.71 1.04
C LEU A 129 25.43 -16.55 2.50
N ILE A 130 24.20 -16.96 2.84
CA ILE A 130 23.71 -16.98 4.23
C ILE A 130 24.57 -17.94 5.08
N THR A 131 24.89 -19.14 4.57
CA THR A 131 25.75 -20.09 5.31
C THR A 131 27.17 -19.57 5.52
N GLN A 132 27.64 -18.67 4.68
CA GLN A 132 28.94 -17.99 4.78
C GLN A 132 28.91 -16.75 5.67
N ASN A 133 27.78 -16.45 6.33
CA ASN A 133 27.54 -15.20 7.06
C ASN A 133 27.63 -13.92 6.21
N ASN A 134 27.56 -14.02 4.87
CA ASN A 134 27.56 -12.87 3.97
C ASN A 134 26.12 -12.36 3.75
N LYS A 135 25.54 -11.79 4.81
CA LYS A 135 24.14 -11.33 4.80
C LYS A 135 23.88 -10.19 3.81
N LEU A 136 24.85 -9.33 3.55
CA LEU A 136 24.69 -8.18 2.66
C LEU A 136 24.54 -8.61 1.20
N GLU A 137 25.47 -9.41 0.67
CA GLU A 137 25.35 -9.93 -0.70
C GLU A 137 24.11 -10.83 -0.84
N ALA A 138 23.80 -11.66 0.17
CA ALA A 138 22.61 -12.51 0.17
C ALA A 138 21.31 -11.71 -0.03
N GLN A 139 21.22 -10.47 0.47
CA GLN A 139 20.03 -9.64 0.27
C GLN A 139 19.84 -9.21 -1.18
N GLU A 140 20.92 -8.93 -1.91
CA GLU A 140 20.84 -8.53 -3.31
C GLU A 140 20.31 -9.67 -4.17
N TRP A 141 20.76 -10.90 -3.90
CA TRP A 141 20.21 -12.12 -4.51
C TRP A 141 18.78 -12.41 -4.08
N HIS A 142 18.44 -12.18 -2.81
CA HIS A 142 17.07 -12.33 -2.33
C HIS A 142 16.10 -11.34 -3.00
N LYS A 143 16.54 -10.11 -3.31
CA LYS A 143 15.77 -9.14 -4.10
C LYS A 143 15.46 -9.69 -5.50
N LEU A 144 16.44 -10.30 -6.16
CA LEU A 144 16.27 -10.93 -7.48
C LEU A 144 15.37 -12.19 -7.40
N GLU A 145 15.53 -13.00 -6.35
CA GLU A 145 14.67 -14.17 -6.05
C GLU A 145 13.20 -13.77 -5.92
N LEU A 146 12.88 -12.74 -5.13
CA LEU A 146 11.51 -12.27 -4.94
C LEU A 146 10.90 -11.71 -6.23
N TYR A 147 11.71 -11.05 -7.05
CA TYR A 147 11.28 -10.59 -8.36
C TYR A 147 11.03 -11.75 -9.34
N ALA A 148 11.90 -12.76 -9.35
CA ALA A 148 11.69 -13.98 -10.13
C ALA A 148 10.42 -14.72 -9.67
N LYS A 149 10.14 -14.76 -8.37
CA LYS A 149 8.88 -15.29 -7.83
C LYS A 149 7.66 -14.47 -8.29
N GLU A 150 7.76 -13.14 -8.36
CA GLU A 150 6.71 -12.30 -8.93
C GLU A 150 6.42 -12.67 -10.38
N LYS A 151 7.46 -12.93 -11.19
CA LYS A 151 7.32 -13.37 -12.60
C LYS A 151 6.74 -14.77 -12.74
N GLU A 152 7.19 -15.72 -11.92
CA GLU A 152 6.63 -17.07 -11.86
C GLU A 152 5.11 -17.02 -11.62
N LEU A 153 4.69 -16.34 -10.55
CA LEU A 153 3.27 -16.23 -10.20
C LEU A 153 2.47 -15.53 -11.31
N LEU A 154 3.07 -14.52 -11.94
CA LEU A 154 2.46 -13.78 -13.04
C LEU A 154 2.20 -14.67 -14.27
N PHE A 155 3.12 -15.54 -14.65
CA PHE A 155 2.91 -16.50 -15.74
C PHE A 155 1.90 -17.59 -15.37
N GLU A 156 1.87 -18.03 -14.11
CA GLU A 156 0.84 -18.96 -13.60
C GLU A 156 -0.57 -18.33 -13.64
N VAL A 157 -0.68 -17.03 -13.33
CA VAL A 157 -1.95 -16.30 -13.48
C VAL A 157 -2.35 -16.21 -14.96
N GLU A 158 -1.41 -15.90 -15.86
CA GLU A 158 -1.73 -15.71 -17.29
C GLU A 158 -2.24 -17.00 -17.96
N SER A 159 -1.71 -18.17 -17.61
CA SER A 159 -2.22 -19.46 -18.11
C SER A 159 -3.66 -19.70 -17.68
N CYS A 160 -3.99 -19.51 -16.40
CA CYS A 160 -5.34 -19.76 -15.88
C CYS A 160 -6.44 -18.96 -16.63
N TYR A 161 -6.14 -17.70 -17.00
CA TYR A 161 -7.14 -16.83 -17.63
C TYR A 161 -7.31 -17.03 -19.13
N LYS A 162 -6.25 -17.43 -19.86
CA LYS A 162 -6.37 -17.68 -21.32
C LYS A 162 -6.94 -19.06 -21.64
N GLU A 163 -6.79 -20.04 -20.75
CA GLU A 163 -7.36 -21.37 -20.93
C GLU A 163 -8.90 -21.36 -20.89
N LYS A 164 -9.51 -20.45 -20.09
CA LYS A 164 -10.95 -20.50 -19.83
C LYS A 164 -11.83 -19.66 -20.76
N ASN A 165 -11.32 -18.69 -21.53
CA ASN A 165 -12.14 -17.76 -22.34
C ASN A 165 -13.34 -17.14 -21.56
N LYS A 166 -13.34 -17.17 -20.22
CA LYS A 166 -14.49 -16.85 -19.37
C LYS A 166 -14.29 -15.47 -18.74
N PRO A 167 -15.34 -14.61 -18.69
CA PRO A 167 -15.29 -13.41 -17.91
C PRO A 167 -15.15 -13.73 -16.41
N PHE A 168 -14.45 -12.85 -15.70
CA PHE A 168 -14.04 -12.94 -14.29
C PHE A 168 -15.16 -13.34 -13.29
N ILE A 169 -16.44 -13.20 -13.67
CA ILE A 169 -17.60 -13.37 -12.78
C ILE A 169 -18.15 -14.81 -12.80
N ALA A 170 -17.77 -15.66 -13.77
CA ALA A 170 -18.35 -17.00 -13.95
C ALA A 170 -17.45 -18.17 -13.48
N THR A 171 -16.60 -17.96 -12.49
CA THR A 171 -15.80 -19.03 -11.86
C THR A 171 -16.47 -19.51 -10.57
N LYS A 172 -17.45 -20.42 -10.71
CA LYS A 172 -18.00 -21.18 -9.57
C LYS A 172 -16.97 -22.22 -9.09
N SER A 173 -16.72 -22.18 -7.79
CA SER A 173 -16.34 -23.27 -6.87
C SER A 173 -15.05 -24.11 -7.07
N GLU A 174 -14.31 -24.07 -8.18
CA GLU A 174 -13.02 -24.81 -8.30
C GLU A 174 -11.76 -23.92 -8.29
N ASP A 175 -11.91 -22.60 -8.43
CA ASP A 175 -10.80 -21.64 -8.68
C ASP A 175 -10.32 -20.86 -7.44
N LYS A 176 -10.32 -21.47 -6.25
CA LYS A 176 -9.80 -20.81 -5.04
C LYS A 176 -8.31 -20.44 -5.17
N ASN A 177 -7.57 -21.19 -6.00
CA ASN A 177 -6.14 -20.97 -6.23
C ASN A 177 -5.84 -19.75 -7.11
N SER A 178 -6.63 -19.43 -8.14
CA SER A 178 -6.29 -18.34 -9.10
C SER A 178 -6.47 -16.94 -8.50
N ILE A 179 -7.49 -16.76 -7.67
CA ILE A 179 -7.72 -15.51 -6.92
C ILE A 179 -6.59 -15.30 -5.90
N ASN A 180 -6.26 -16.33 -5.11
CA ASN A 180 -5.16 -16.29 -4.14
C ASN A 180 -3.81 -16.00 -4.82
N LEU A 181 -3.57 -16.62 -5.98
CA LEU A 181 -2.38 -16.39 -6.80
C LEU A 181 -2.31 -14.92 -7.26
N THR A 182 -3.45 -14.37 -7.71
CA THR A 182 -3.50 -12.98 -8.16
C THR A 182 -3.31 -11.98 -7.01
N PHE A 183 -3.87 -12.25 -5.83
CA PHE A 183 -3.58 -11.49 -4.62
C PHE A 183 -2.09 -11.55 -4.25
N SER A 184 -1.46 -12.71 -4.40
CA SER A 184 -0.03 -12.89 -4.13
C SER A 184 0.83 -12.07 -5.09
N VAL A 185 0.46 -12.01 -6.38
CA VAL A 185 1.11 -11.14 -7.38
C VAL A 185 0.93 -9.66 -7.01
N LEU A 186 -0.30 -9.24 -6.68
CA LEU A 186 -0.59 -7.86 -6.28
C LEU A 186 0.20 -7.46 -5.03
N LEU A 187 0.29 -8.35 -4.04
CA LEU A 187 1.03 -8.13 -2.81
C LEU A 187 2.53 -7.93 -3.08
N LEU A 188 3.16 -8.82 -3.87
CA LEU A 188 4.57 -8.68 -4.25
C LEU A 188 4.81 -7.41 -5.06
N TRP A 189 3.90 -7.05 -5.96
CA TRP A 189 3.96 -5.82 -6.72
C TRP A 189 3.92 -4.59 -5.82
N ILE A 190 2.98 -4.53 -4.86
CA ILE A 190 2.91 -3.46 -3.86
C ILE A 190 4.22 -3.38 -3.09
N TYR A 191 4.74 -4.51 -2.57
CA TYR A 191 6.01 -4.50 -1.85
C TYR A 191 7.19 -4.06 -2.71
N ARG A 192 7.23 -4.39 -4.00
CA ARG A 192 8.25 -3.86 -4.91
C ARG A 192 8.16 -2.34 -5.03
N VAL A 193 6.95 -1.82 -5.16
CA VAL A 193 6.68 -0.39 -5.33
C VAL A 193 7.00 0.41 -4.07
N THR A 194 6.60 -0.09 -2.90
CA THR A 194 6.68 0.65 -1.63
C THR A 194 7.98 0.42 -0.87
N SER A 195 8.61 -0.75 -1.03
CA SER A 195 9.73 -1.18 -0.17
C SER A 195 10.88 -1.87 -0.92
N LEU A 196 10.78 -2.00 -2.26
CA LEU A 196 11.66 -2.84 -3.08
C LEU A 196 11.78 -4.26 -2.48
N HIS A 197 10.64 -4.87 -2.14
CA HIS A 197 10.57 -6.16 -1.46
C HIS A 197 11.25 -6.22 -0.08
N HIS A 198 11.09 -5.17 0.72
CA HIS A 198 11.68 -5.02 2.06
C HIS A 198 13.22 -5.06 2.07
N THR A 199 13.84 -4.49 1.04
CA THR A 199 15.31 -4.38 0.94
C THR A 199 15.78 -2.94 0.99
N ASN A 200 14.93 -1.98 0.61
CA ASN A 200 15.31 -0.58 0.53
C ASN A 200 14.66 0.24 1.64
N LEU A 201 15.45 0.52 2.69
CA LEU A 201 15.03 1.32 3.84
C LEU A 201 14.56 2.74 3.47
N PRO A 202 15.33 3.55 2.72
CA PRO A 202 14.89 4.88 2.28
C PRO A 202 13.53 4.85 1.58
N ARG A 203 13.31 3.87 0.70
CA ARG A 203 12.06 3.75 -0.05
C ARG A 203 10.84 3.52 0.85
N ILE A 204 11.01 2.74 1.93
CA ILE A 204 9.97 2.50 2.94
C ILE A 204 9.67 3.78 3.71
N ILE A 205 10.70 4.48 4.17
CA ILE A 205 10.56 5.74 4.92
C ILE A 205 9.86 6.78 4.06
N ASN A 206 10.31 6.99 2.82
CA ASN A 206 9.73 7.93 1.87
C ASN A 206 8.24 7.65 1.64
N PHE A 207 7.87 6.39 1.44
CA PHE A 207 6.48 5.99 1.24
C PHE A 207 5.65 6.15 2.52
N ALA A 208 6.19 5.82 3.70
CA ALA A 208 5.51 6.03 4.97
C ALA A 208 5.25 7.53 5.25
N SER A 209 6.26 8.38 5.04
CA SER A 209 6.15 9.84 5.14
C SER A 209 5.07 10.40 4.21
N LEU A 210 5.03 9.92 2.96
CA LEU A 210 4.01 10.30 1.99
C LEU A 210 2.60 9.95 2.49
N ASN A 211 2.41 8.78 3.09
CA ASN A 211 1.11 8.37 3.64
C ASN A 211 0.68 9.21 4.85
N ILE A 212 1.62 9.57 5.74
CA ILE A 212 1.36 10.45 6.88
C ILE A 212 0.90 11.83 6.38
N VAL A 213 1.62 12.42 5.42
CA VAL A 213 1.27 13.72 4.83
C VAL A 213 -0.08 13.67 4.13
N ALA A 214 -0.31 12.63 3.33
CA ALA A 214 -1.58 12.43 2.63
C ALA A 214 -2.77 12.31 3.59
N PHE A 215 -2.61 11.56 4.69
CA PHE A 215 -3.64 11.40 5.70
C PHE A 215 -3.88 12.71 6.48
N GLY A 216 -2.83 13.45 6.85
CA GLY A 216 -2.97 14.77 7.47
C GLY A 216 -3.68 15.77 6.57
N GLY A 217 -3.37 15.76 5.27
CA GLY A 217 -4.08 16.55 4.26
C GLY A 217 -5.56 16.15 4.14
N LEU A 218 -5.87 14.85 4.19
CA LEU A 218 -7.24 14.35 4.20
C LEU A 218 -8.00 14.82 5.45
N VAL A 219 -7.41 14.74 6.64
CA VAL A 219 -8.05 15.21 7.89
C VAL A 219 -8.38 16.70 7.78
N CYS A 220 -7.42 17.52 7.31
CA CYS A 220 -7.63 18.94 7.08
C CYS A 220 -8.77 19.19 6.07
N LEU A 221 -8.80 18.41 4.98
CA LEU A 221 -9.87 18.47 3.99
C LEU A 221 -11.22 18.10 4.60
N ILE A 222 -11.33 17.01 5.37
CA ILE A 222 -12.57 16.59 6.03
C ILE A 222 -13.10 17.69 6.95
N THR A 223 -12.24 18.28 7.80
CA THR A 223 -12.63 19.37 8.70
C THR A 223 -13.11 20.60 7.93
N TYR A 224 -12.41 20.97 6.85
CA TYR A 224 -12.82 22.10 6.00
C TYR A 224 -14.14 21.82 5.27
N LEU A 225 -14.33 20.60 4.77
CA LEU A 225 -15.54 20.19 4.06
C LEU A 225 -16.74 20.13 4.98
N SER A 226 -16.61 19.55 6.19
CA SER A 226 -17.73 19.42 7.13
C SER A 226 -18.41 20.76 7.44
N TYR A 227 -17.66 21.86 7.36
CA TYR A 227 -18.17 23.20 7.59
C TYR A 227 -18.92 23.80 6.38
N ARG A 228 -18.67 23.31 5.17
CA ARG A 228 -19.19 23.85 3.89
C ARG A 228 -20.29 23.00 3.26
N ILE A 229 -20.67 21.87 3.87
CA ILE A 229 -21.62 20.87 3.32
C ILE A 229 -23.02 21.43 3.06
N ASP A 230 -23.48 22.44 3.81
CA ASP A 230 -24.87 22.95 3.73
C ASP A 230 -25.22 23.64 2.40
N LYS A 231 -24.31 23.71 1.41
CA LYS A 231 -24.50 24.52 0.19
C LYS A 231 -24.16 23.87 -1.17
N GLN A 232 -23.57 22.67 -1.27
CA GLN A 232 -22.96 22.24 -2.55
C GLN A 232 -22.88 20.72 -2.88
N ASN A 233 -23.81 19.88 -2.42
CA ASN A 233 -23.77 18.42 -2.61
C ASN A 233 -23.55 17.92 -4.06
N ILE A 234 -24.09 18.62 -5.07
CA ILE A 234 -24.00 18.18 -6.47
C ILE A 234 -22.59 18.35 -7.05
N LEU A 235 -21.90 19.45 -6.73
CA LEU A 235 -20.59 19.76 -7.33
C LEU A 235 -19.49 18.84 -6.79
N TRP A 236 -19.58 18.45 -5.52
CA TRP A 236 -18.69 17.47 -4.88
C TRP A 236 -18.84 16.06 -5.47
N PHE A 237 -20.08 15.65 -5.74
CA PHE A 237 -20.37 14.38 -6.39
C PHE A 237 -19.71 14.29 -7.78
N PHE A 238 -19.84 15.34 -8.59
CA PHE A 238 -19.16 15.42 -9.88
C PHE A 238 -17.63 15.47 -9.75
N GLY A 239 -17.10 16.18 -8.76
CA GLY A 239 -15.65 16.22 -8.49
C GLY A 239 -15.07 14.83 -8.21
N VAL A 240 -15.77 14.01 -7.42
CA VAL A 240 -15.35 12.64 -7.12
C VAL A 240 -15.47 11.71 -8.33
N LEU A 241 -16.51 11.88 -9.16
CA LEU A 241 -16.61 11.16 -10.44
C LEU A 241 -15.44 11.48 -11.37
N ILE A 242 -15.07 12.76 -11.48
CA ILE A 242 -13.93 13.17 -12.29
C ILE A 242 -12.64 12.57 -11.71
N LEU A 243 -12.44 12.65 -10.39
CA LEU A 243 -11.27 12.07 -9.73
C LEU A 243 -11.18 10.55 -9.93
N SER A 244 -12.30 9.83 -9.85
CA SER A 244 -12.29 8.38 -10.05
C SER A 244 -11.94 8.00 -11.49
N VAL A 245 -12.44 8.74 -12.48
CA VAL A 245 -12.06 8.58 -13.89
C VAL A 245 -10.57 8.89 -14.11
N LEU A 246 -10.03 9.93 -13.45
CA LEU A 246 -8.61 10.24 -13.49
C LEU A 246 -7.76 9.12 -12.88
N VAL A 247 -8.17 8.58 -11.72
CA VAL A 247 -7.50 7.44 -11.08
C VAL A 247 -7.54 6.22 -11.99
N MET A 248 -8.68 5.93 -12.65
CA MET A 248 -8.78 4.88 -13.66
C MET A 248 -7.79 5.09 -14.81
N ALA A 249 -7.70 6.31 -15.34
CA ALA A 249 -6.79 6.62 -16.43
C ALA A 249 -5.32 6.42 -16.00
N ILE A 250 -4.96 6.88 -14.80
CA ILE A 250 -3.62 6.70 -14.21
C ILE A 250 -3.33 5.21 -14.05
N VAL A 251 -4.25 4.44 -13.46
CA VAL A 251 -4.14 2.99 -13.29
C VAL A 251 -3.94 2.30 -14.64
N TYR A 252 -4.76 2.63 -15.64
CA TYR A 252 -4.69 2.08 -16.98
C TYR A 252 -3.34 2.36 -17.65
N LEU A 253 -2.86 3.60 -17.59
CA LEU A 253 -1.58 4.03 -18.16
C LEU A 253 -0.40 3.35 -17.45
N THR A 254 -0.41 3.31 -16.12
CA THR A 254 0.65 2.70 -15.30
C THR A 254 0.76 1.20 -15.60
N LEU A 255 -0.38 0.53 -15.67
CA LEU A 255 -0.43 -0.89 -15.97
C LEU A 255 -0.22 -1.17 -17.47
N LYS A 256 -0.40 -0.22 -18.40
CA LYS A 256 -0.20 -0.43 -19.86
C LYS A 256 1.14 -1.11 -20.15
N LYS A 257 2.18 -0.73 -19.40
CA LYS A 257 3.55 -1.26 -19.49
C LYS A 257 3.68 -2.73 -19.04
N HIS A 258 2.80 -3.18 -18.13
CA HIS A 258 2.71 -4.57 -17.74
C HIS A 258 1.77 -5.33 -18.69
N LYS A 259 2.23 -6.43 -19.28
CA LYS A 259 1.45 -7.27 -20.22
C LYS A 259 0.24 -7.98 -19.58
N LEU A 260 -0.06 -7.74 -18.30
CA LEU A 260 -1.20 -8.36 -17.61
C LEU A 260 -2.48 -7.59 -17.85
N LYS A 261 -3.30 -8.14 -18.75
CA LYS A 261 -4.71 -7.78 -18.87
C LYS A 261 -5.48 -8.03 -17.57
N SER A 262 -5.07 -9.03 -16.77
CA SER A 262 -5.78 -9.44 -15.53
C SER A 262 -5.60 -8.48 -14.35
N ILE A 263 -4.39 -7.97 -14.08
CA ILE A 263 -4.20 -6.98 -13.00
C ILE A 263 -4.93 -5.66 -13.33
N LYS A 264 -4.89 -5.24 -14.60
CA LYS A 264 -5.68 -4.10 -15.10
C LYS A 264 -7.16 -4.31 -14.84
N LEU A 265 -7.67 -5.49 -15.22
CA LEU A 265 -9.07 -5.83 -15.04
C LEU A 265 -9.46 -5.84 -13.57
N ILE A 266 -8.64 -6.42 -12.67
CA ILE A 266 -8.95 -6.49 -11.24
C ILE A 266 -8.98 -5.11 -10.61
N LEU A 267 -7.98 -4.27 -10.88
CA LEU A 267 -7.94 -2.92 -10.32
C LEU A 267 -9.08 -2.06 -10.89
N PHE A 268 -9.41 -2.25 -12.17
CA PHE A 268 -10.57 -1.61 -12.80
C PHE A 268 -11.89 -2.10 -12.19
N THR A 269 -12.08 -3.41 -11.99
CA THR A 269 -13.29 -3.97 -11.36
C THR A 269 -13.41 -3.56 -9.91
N PHE A 270 -12.29 -3.46 -9.18
CA PHE A 270 -12.28 -2.98 -7.80
C PHE A 270 -12.66 -1.51 -7.75
N LEU A 271 -12.15 -0.68 -8.66
CA LEU A 271 -12.53 0.72 -8.72
C LEU A 271 -14.00 0.90 -9.14
N ALA A 272 -14.47 0.09 -10.10
CA ALA A 272 -15.87 0.08 -10.50
C ALA A 272 -16.79 -0.38 -9.36
N PHE A 273 -16.36 -1.36 -8.56
CA PHE A 273 -17.05 -1.79 -7.35
C PHE A 273 -17.10 -0.68 -6.30
N LEU A 274 -15.97 -0.02 -6.02
CA LEU A 274 -15.94 1.12 -5.10
C LEU A 274 -16.85 2.26 -5.60
N MET A 275 -16.85 2.53 -6.91
CA MET A 275 -17.76 3.50 -7.53
C MET A 275 -19.23 3.10 -7.39
N ALA A 276 -19.55 1.82 -7.60
CA ALA A 276 -20.92 1.32 -7.44
C ALA A 276 -21.37 1.43 -5.97
N LEU A 277 -20.51 1.11 -5.00
CA LEU A 277 -20.80 1.32 -3.57
C LEU A 277 -21.07 2.79 -3.26
N PHE A 278 -20.25 3.69 -3.82
CA PHE A 278 -20.43 5.13 -3.68
C PHE A 278 -21.77 5.60 -4.27
N LEU A 279 -22.12 5.13 -5.48
CA LEU A 279 -23.38 5.46 -6.15
C LEU A 279 -24.60 4.93 -5.38
N ILE A 280 -24.56 3.66 -4.95
CA ILE A 280 -25.62 3.04 -4.15
C ILE A 280 -25.84 3.84 -2.85
N GLN A 281 -24.76 4.21 -2.16
CA GLN A 281 -24.86 5.03 -0.96
C GLN A 281 -25.45 6.42 -1.25
N SER A 282 -25.05 7.05 -2.36
CA SER A 282 -25.58 8.36 -2.77
C SER A 282 -27.08 8.32 -3.11
N ILE A 283 -27.60 7.17 -3.58
CA ILE A 283 -29.00 6.96 -3.94
C ILE A 283 -29.85 6.60 -2.70
N ILE A 284 -29.33 5.79 -1.77
CA ILE A 284 -30.07 5.26 -0.61
C ILE A 284 -30.34 6.32 0.48
N LEU A 285 -29.73 7.51 0.37
CA LEU A 285 -30.06 8.72 1.15
C LEU A 285 -30.26 8.49 2.67
N LEU A 286 -29.21 8.05 3.35
CA LEU A 286 -29.07 8.32 4.77
C LEU A 286 -28.03 9.44 4.94
N HIS A 287 -28.50 10.69 4.97
CA HIS A 287 -27.67 11.91 4.93
C HIS A 287 -26.49 11.87 5.92
N SER A 288 -26.66 11.26 7.09
CA SER A 288 -25.62 11.17 8.14
C SER A 288 -24.46 10.21 7.81
N PHE A 289 -24.69 9.16 7.01
CA PHE A 289 -23.64 8.18 6.64
C PHE A 289 -22.97 8.49 5.29
N SER A 290 -23.57 9.38 4.49
CA SER A 290 -23.05 9.75 3.16
C SER A 290 -21.63 10.34 3.25
N ASP A 291 -21.36 11.21 4.23
CA ASP A 291 -20.09 11.93 4.35
C ASP A 291 -18.94 11.01 4.77
N VAL A 292 -19.22 10.06 5.67
CA VAL A 292 -18.25 9.05 6.12
C VAL A 292 -17.85 8.14 4.95
N VAL A 293 -18.82 7.63 4.20
CA VAL A 293 -18.57 6.75 3.05
C VAL A 293 -17.85 7.53 1.94
N PHE A 294 -18.23 8.79 1.71
CA PHE A 294 -17.57 9.68 0.76
C PHE A 294 -16.07 9.85 1.08
N ALA A 295 -15.74 10.22 2.32
CA ALA A 295 -14.35 10.45 2.71
C ALA A 295 -13.52 9.16 2.65
N LEU A 296 -14.11 8.02 3.04
CA LEU A 296 -13.47 6.72 2.95
C LEU A 296 -13.19 6.32 1.50
N PHE A 297 -14.16 6.52 0.60
CA PHE A 297 -14.00 6.30 -0.83
C PHE A 297 -12.90 7.19 -1.43
N LEU A 298 -12.92 8.49 -1.09
CA LEU A 298 -11.90 9.46 -1.51
C LEU A 298 -10.50 9.04 -1.05
N TYR A 299 -10.37 8.60 0.20
CA TYR A 299 -9.08 8.15 0.73
C TYR A 299 -8.58 6.88 0.04
N CYS A 300 -9.46 5.91 -0.25
CA CYS A 300 -9.13 4.74 -1.06
C CYS A 300 -8.59 5.12 -2.44
N LEU A 301 -9.28 6.04 -3.14
CA LEU A 301 -8.82 6.55 -4.44
C LEU A 301 -7.44 7.20 -4.35
N LEU A 302 -7.23 8.02 -3.32
CA LEU A 302 -5.98 8.71 -3.08
C LEU A 302 -4.84 7.71 -2.85
N VAL A 303 -5.03 6.71 -2.00
CA VAL A 303 -4.02 5.66 -1.74
C VAL A 303 -3.66 4.88 -3.00
N ILE A 304 -4.66 4.50 -3.82
CA ILE A 304 -4.44 3.82 -5.09
C ILE A 304 -3.61 4.71 -6.04
N ALA A 305 -3.97 5.99 -6.16
CA ALA A 305 -3.23 6.94 -6.98
C ALA A 305 -1.77 7.08 -6.51
N LEU A 306 -1.53 7.20 -5.20
CA LEU A 306 -0.18 7.26 -4.63
C LEU A 306 0.64 6.02 -4.98
N ILE A 307 0.10 4.81 -4.78
CA ILE A 307 0.80 3.56 -5.11
C ILE A 307 1.13 3.50 -6.61
N CYS A 308 0.21 3.90 -7.50
CA CYS A 308 0.45 3.87 -8.94
C CYS A 308 1.45 4.93 -9.42
N LEU A 309 1.42 6.15 -8.87
CA LEU A 309 2.27 7.26 -9.29
C LEU A 309 3.70 7.16 -8.70
N TYR A 310 3.86 6.59 -7.52
CA TYR A 310 5.14 6.55 -6.81
C TYR A 310 6.31 5.95 -7.62
N PRO A 311 6.17 4.84 -8.37
CA PRO A 311 7.22 4.34 -9.26
C PRO A 311 7.63 5.32 -10.35
N TYR A 312 6.68 6.11 -10.86
CA TYR A 312 6.92 7.05 -11.95
C TYR A 312 7.66 8.30 -11.47
N ILE A 313 7.28 8.80 -10.29
CA ILE A 313 8.01 9.88 -9.60
C ILE A 313 9.47 9.48 -9.37
N ASN A 314 9.69 8.22 -8.98
CA ASN A 314 11.02 7.66 -8.73
C ASN A 314 11.79 7.23 -9.99
N LEU A 315 11.25 7.44 -11.19
CA LEU A 315 11.95 7.11 -12.44
C LEU A 315 13.02 8.16 -12.80
N LYS A 316 12.74 9.44 -12.57
CA LYS A 316 13.66 10.55 -12.84
C LYS A 316 14.23 11.09 -11.55
N SER A 317 15.54 11.02 -11.37
CA SER A 317 16.22 11.39 -10.12
C SER A 317 15.91 12.82 -9.65
N PHE A 318 15.86 13.80 -10.56
CA PHE A 318 15.53 15.18 -10.20
C PHE A 318 14.09 15.33 -9.67
N ILE A 319 13.10 14.75 -10.36
CA ILE A 319 11.69 14.80 -9.94
C ILE A 319 11.52 14.09 -8.60
N SER A 320 12.14 12.92 -8.45
CA SER A 320 12.15 12.16 -7.21
C SER A 320 12.72 12.98 -6.05
N TYR A 321 13.86 13.64 -6.26
CA TYR A 321 14.49 14.47 -5.23
C TYR A 321 13.58 15.62 -4.78
N CYS A 322 13.07 16.41 -5.73
CA CYS A 322 12.16 17.53 -5.42
C CYS A 322 10.89 17.06 -4.71
N PHE A 323 10.30 15.95 -5.16
CA PHE A 323 9.09 15.39 -4.57
C PHE A 323 9.32 14.96 -3.12
N HIS A 324 10.40 14.23 -2.83
CA HIS A 324 10.70 13.81 -1.45
C HIS A 324 10.98 14.99 -0.53
N TRP A 325 11.70 16.01 -1.01
CA TRP A 325 11.93 17.21 -0.23
C TRP A 325 10.62 17.91 0.16
N LEU A 326 9.69 18.03 -0.78
CA LEU A 326 8.34 18.56 -0.54
C LEU A 326 7.56 17.70 0.47
N VAL A 327 7.59 16.37 0.34
CA VAL A 327 6.95 15.47 1.30
C VAL A 327 7.53 15.63 2.70
N TYR A 328 8.85 15.74 2.84
CA TYR A 328 9.48 15.95 4.14
C TYR A 328 9.16 17.31 4.75
N PHE A 329 9.09 18.37 3.93
CA PHE A 329 8.64 19.67 4.39
C PHE A 329 7.23 19.60 5.01
N PHE A 330 6.27 18.98 4.30
CA PHE A 330 4.92 18.79 4.83
C PHE A 330 4.87 17.84 6.02
N LEU A 331 5.75 16.82 6.07
CA LEU A 331 5.85 15.94 7.23
C LEU A 331 6.26 16.72 8.48
N VAL A 332 7.26 17.60 8.38
CA VAL A 332 7.67 18.48 9.49
C VAL A 332 6.51 19.37 9.93
N MET A 333 5.77 19.96 8.99
CA MET A 333 4.56 20.74 9.32
C MET A 333 3.52 19.90 10.09
N VAL A 334 3.26 18.67 9.65
CA VAL A 334 2.35 17.75 10.36
C VAL A 334 2.85 17.46 11.77
N VAL A 335 4.15 17.17 11.94
CA VAL A 335 4.75 16.88 13.24
C VAL A 335 4.63 18.07 14.20
N VAL A 336 4.81 19.30 13.71
CA VAL A 336 4.74 20.52 14.52
C VAL A 336 3.30 20.86 14.90
N ILE A 337 2.35 20.77 13.97
CA ILE A 337 0.96 21.22 14.19
C ILE A 337 0.14 20.14 14.91
N LYS A 338 0.23 18.88 14.50
CA LYS A 338 -0.54 17.74 15.04
C LYS A 338 0.30 16.46 15.06
N PRO A 339 1.23 16.30 16.03
CA PRO A 339 2.10 15.12 16.11
C PRO A 339 1.33 13.81 16.29
N GLN A 340 0.08 13.87 16.79
CA GLN A 340 -0.77 12.68 16.95
C GLN A 340 -1.00 11.94 15.61
N LEU A 341 -0.93 12.63 14.47
CA LEU A 341 -1.13 12.03 13.14
C LEU A 341 -0.06 11.00 12.75
N ILE A 342 1.08 10.97 13.44
CA ILE A 342 2.14 9.96 13.20
C ILE A 342 1.75 8.61 13.83
N ASN A 343 0.97 8.63 14.91
CA ASN A 343 0.51 7.42 15.57
C ASN A 343 -0.63 6.83 14.72
N PRO A 344 -0.49 5.59 14.20
CA PRO A 344 -1.52 4.97 13.37
C PRO A 344 -2.88 4.94 14.07
N PHE A 345 -2.88 4.72 15.38
CA PHE A 345 -4.09 4.49 16.15
C PHE A 345 -4.73 5.76 16.72
N ALA A 346 -4.07 6.92 16.62
CA ALA A 346 -4.55 8.15 17.24
C ALA A 346 -5.95 8.52 16.76
N GLY A 347 -6.23 8.39 15.45
CA GLY A 347 -7.56 8.71 14.93
C GLY A 347 -8.63 7.66 15.23
N ILE A 348 -8.26 6.44 15.59
CA ILE A 348 -9.23 5.41 16.01
C ILE A 348 -9.70 5.64 17.45
N PHE A 349 -8.77 5.97 18.34
CA PHE A 349 -9.02 6.09 19.79
C PHE A 349 -9.15 7.53 20.29
N SER A 350 -8.76 8.53 19.50
CA SER A 350 -8.72 9.94 19.89
C SER A 350 -8.93 10.85 18.67
N SER A 351 -9.98 10.55 17.89
CA SER A 351 -10.38 11.33 16.71
C SER A 351 -10.67 12.80 17.02
N ASP A 352 -11.23 13.06 18.19
CA ASP A 352 -11.49 14.39 18.77
C ASP A 352 -10.24 15.27 18.86
N LYS A 353 -9.06 14.67 19.07
CA LYS A 353 -7.79 15.39 19.20
C LYS A 353 -7.14 15.77 17.86
N LEU A 354 -7.58 15.13 16.77
CA LEU A 354 -6.98 15.31 15.43
C LEU A 354 -7.45 16.58 14.72
N TYR A 355 -8.56 17.17 15.15
CA TYR A 355 -9.07 18.43 14.64
C TYR A 355 -9.40 19.37 15.81
N GLU A 356 -9.84 20.59 15.51
CA GLU A 356 -10.32 21.54 16.51
C GLU A 356 -11.84 21.56 16.48
N SER A 357 -12.48 21.22 17.60
CA SER A 357 -13.94 21.18 17.71
C SER A 357 -14.50 22.59 17.61
N GLN A 358 -15.41 22.80 16.65
CA GLN A 358 -16.10 24.07 16.53
C GLN A 358 -17.08 24.26 17.68
N PHE A 359 -17.65 23.17 18.22
CA PHE A 359 -18.49 23.25 19.40
C PHE A 359 -17.73 23.80 20.60
N GLU A 360 -16.51 23.34 20.87
CA GLU A 360 -15.68 23.87 21.95
C GLU A 360 -15.34 25.34 21.74
N LYS A 361 -15.08 25.75 20.50
CA LYS A 361 -14.84 27.16 20.15
C LYS A 361 -16.09 28.02 20.40
N SER A 362 -17.24 27.61 19.87
CA SER A 362 -18.51 28.31 20.10
C SER A 362 -18.90 28.33 21.58
N LEU A 363 -18.58 27.29 22.34
CA LEU A 363 -18.78 27.23 23.79
C LEU A 363 -17.91 28.24 24.54
N ASN A 364 -16.72 28.56 24.03
CA ASN A 364 -15.85 29.58 24.61
C ASN A 364 -16.34 31.01 24.35
N ASP A 365 -17.06 31.23 23.26
CA ASP A 365 -17.63 32.54 22.89
C ASP A 365 -18.97 32.85 23.60
N LEU A 366 -19.53 31.87 24.34
CA LEU A 366 -20.76 32.06 25.10
C LEU A 366 -20.54 32.87 26.38
N ASN A 367 -21.58 33.62 26.79
CA ASN A 367 -21.58 34.30 28.08
C ASN A 367 -21.75 33.31 29.24
N ALA A 368 -21.40 33.73 30.45
CA ALA A 368 -21.40 32.87 31.62
C ALA A 368 -22.79 32.27 31.94
N SER A 369 -23.87 33.05 31.76
CA SER A 369 -25.24 32.57 31.99
C SER A 369 -25.66 31.50 30.99
N ALA A 370 -25.32 31.66 29.70
CA ALA A 370 -25.61 30.63 28.70
C ALA A 370 -24.84 29.34 29.00
N ILE A 371 -23.58 29.41 29.41
CA ILE A 371 -22.78 28.23 29.76
C ILE A 371 -23.42 27.47 30.93
N ILE A 372 -23.83 28.14 32.01
CA ILE A 372 -24.46 27.46 33.15
C ILE A 372 -25.82 26.85 32.78
N ASN A 373 -26.64 27.55 32.00
CA ASN A 373 -27.90 26.99 31.52
C ASN A 373 -27.66 25.79 30.60
N LEU A 374 -26.67 25.86 29.69
CA LEU A 374 -26.32 24.75 28.81
C LEU A 374 -25.80 23.53 29.61
N ALA A 375 -25.04 23.77 30.67
CA ALA A 375 -24.59 22.72 31.59
C ALA A 375 -25.78 22.02 32.26
N LYS A 376 -26.73 22.78 32.81
CA LYS A 376 -27.98 22.24 33.38
C LYS A 376 -28.78 21.42 32.35
N ILE A 377 -28.96 21.95 31.14
CA ILE A 377 -29.65 21.24 30.06
C ILE A 377 -28.93 19.94 29.70
N SER A 378 -27.59 19.91 29.70
CA SER A 378 -26.81 18.70 29.43
C SER A 378 -27.02 17.60 30.48
N PHE A 379 -27.42 17.97 31.70
CA PHE A 379 -27.84 17.06 32.78
C PHE A 379 -29.36 16.82 32.85
N LYS A 380 -30.13 17.33 31.88
CA LYS A 380 -31.60 17.28 31.85
C LYS A 380 -32.26 18.02 33.01
N GLU A 381 -31.61 19.07 33.52
CA GLU A 381 -32.18 20.01 34.47
C GLU A 381 -32.71 21.26 33.75
N PHE A 382 -34.00 21.57 33.91
CA PHE A 382 -34.67 22.67 33.19
C PHE A 382 -35.07 23.85 34.07
N ASN A 383 -34.53 23.92 35.29
CA ASN A 383 -34.62 25.09 36.16
C ASN A 383 -33.62 26.17 35.68
N LEU A 384 -33.96 26.77 34.54
CA LEU A 384 -33.13 27.74 33.82
C LEU A 384 -33.40 29.16 34.31
N ASN A 385 -32.34 29.96 34.45
CA ASN A 385 -32.42 31.35 34.90
C ASN A 385 -31.87 32.28 33.83
N GLN A 386 -32.43 33.47 33.66
CA GLN A 386 -31.94 34.46 32.69
C GLN A 386 -30.57 35.06 33.09
N GLU A 387 -30.33 35.24 34.40
CA GLU A 387 -29.07 35.80 34.90
C GLU A 387 -28.50 34.97 36.04
N TYR A 388 -27.19 34.73 35.98
CA TYR A 388 -26.38 34.26 37.10
C TYR A 388 -25.33 35.33 37.40
N LYS A 389 -25.26 35.80 38.64
CA LYS A 389 -24.25 36.77 39.10
C LYS A 389 -23.14 36.04 39.87
N ASN A 390 -21.90 36.53 39.72
CA ASN A 390 -20.72 36.08 40.46
C ASN A 390 -20.30 34.60 40.25
N ILE A 391 -20.22 34.13 39.00
CA ILE A 391 -19.64 32.81 38.69
C ILE A 391 -18.11 32.94 38.59
N SER A 392 -17.37 32.08 39.30
CA SER A 392 -15.91 32.05 39.21
C SER A 392 -15.43 31.43 37.88
N PHE A 393 -14.24 31.81 37.44
CA PHE A 393 -13.62 31.24 36.23
C PHE A 393 -13.43 29.71 36.33
N THR A 394 -13.14 29.20 37.53
CA THR A 394 -13.02 27.77 37.83
C THR A 394 -14.34 27.02 37.66
N GLU A 395 -15.45 27.57 38.16
CA GLU A 395 -16.78 26.97 37.98
C GLU A 395 -17.19 26.98 36.51
N LEU A 396 -16.87 28.05 35.79
CA LEU A 396 -17.18 28.16 34.36
C LEU A 396 -16.42 27.10 33.53
N ASN A 397 -15.13 26.89 33.79
CA ASN A 397 -14.35 25.87 33.09
C ASN A 397 -14.81 24.45 33.42
N SER A 398 -15.20 24.21 34.68
CA SER A 398 -15.82 22.94 35.09
C SER A 398 -17.12 22.70 34.33
N ALA A 399 -18.00 23.71 34.26
CA ALA A 399 -19.24 23.64 33.50
C ALA A 399 -19.01 23.35 32.01
N LYS A 400 -18.02 24.01 31.38
CA LYS A 400 -17.63 23.73 29.99
C LYS A 400 -17.18 22.29 29.79
N ALA A 401 -16.33 21.76 30.68
CA ALA A 401 -15.88 20.37 30.59
C ALA A 401 -17.05 19.37 30.72
N LEU A 402 -17.99 19.63 31.63
CA LEU A 402 -19.18 18.80 31.82
C LEU A 402 -20.12 18.84 30.60
N ILE A 403 -20.27 20.00 29.97
CA ILE A 403 -21.02 20.17 28.71
C ILE A 403 -20.40 19.31 27.62
N VAL A 404 -19.08 19.39 27.42
CA VAL A 404 -18.38 18.62 26.37
C VAL A 404 -18.56 17.12 26.59
N ALA A 405 -18.48 16.65 27.84
CA ALA A 405 -18.69 15.26 28.19
C ALA A 405 -20.14 14.77 27.95
N ASN A 406 -21.13 15.66 28.12
CA ASN A 406 -22.56 15.32 28.02
C ASN A 406 -23.27 15.93 26.79
N LYS A 407 -22.53 16.40 25.79
CA LYS A 407 -23.07 17.11 24.61
C LYS A 407 -24.10 16.29 23.83
N GLU A 408 -24.07 14.96 23.92
CA GLU A 408 -25.10 14.10 23.30
C GLU A 408 -26.49 14.26 23.91
N ASN A 409 -26.59 14.61 25.20
CA ASN A 409 -27.88 14.80 25.85
C ASN A 409 -28.62 16.02 25.28
N LEU A 410 -27.88 17.02 24.79
CA LEU A 410 -28.44 18.20 24.12
C LEU A 410 -29.17 17.81 22.82
N LEU A 411 -28.68 16.78 22.11
CA LEU A 411 -29.31 16.27 20.89
C LEU A 411 -30.57 15.43 21.14
N LYS A 412 -30.74 14.86 22.35
CA LYS A 412 -31.75 13.84 22.68
C LYS A 412 -32.92 14.39 23.52
N LEU A 413 -33.15 15.69 23.49
CA LEU A 413 -34.24 16.32 24.24
C LEU A 413 -35.60 16.06 23.57
N ASN A 414 -36.64 15.92 24.39
CA ASN A 414 -38.02 15.91 23.90
C ASN A 414 -38.44 17.33 23.46
N ASP A 415 -39.55 17.43 22.71
CA ASP A 415 -39.99 18.70 22.13
C ASP A 415 -40.25 19.79 23.19
N VAL A 416 -40.83 19.40 24.34
CA VAL A 416 -41.10 20.31 25.46
C VAL A 416 -39.81 20.92 26.00
N ASN A 417 -38.81 20.10 26.31
CA ASN A 417 -37.54 20.56 26.87
C ASN A 417 -36.68 21.33 25.85
N SER A 418 -36.78 20.95 24.56
CA SER A 418 -36.15 21.67 23.46
C SER A 418 -36.72 23.09 23.32
N ASN A 419 -38.04 23.24 23.49
CA ASN A 419 -38.68 24.56 23.48
C ASN A 419 -38.27 25.42 24.68
N ILE A 420 -38.19 24.84 25.88
CA ILE A 420 -37.69 25.53 27.08
C ILE A 420 -36.24 26.02 26.87
N ALA A 421 -35.38 25.17 26.28
CA ALA A 421 -34.01 25.55 25.96
C ALA A 421 -33.94 26.69 24.93
N LYS A 422 -34.77 26.66 23.87
CA LYS A 422 -34.86 27.72 22.87
C LYS A 422 -35.39 29.04 23.42
N GLU A 423 -36.30 29.00 24.39
CA GLU A 423 -36.83 30.21 25.02
C GLU A 423 -35.75 30.97 25.79
N VAL A 424 -34.82 30.26 26.44
CA VAL A 424 -33.76 30.86 27.26
C VAL A 424 -32.50 31.20 26.46
N LEU A 425 -32.12 30.35 25.51
CA LEU A 425 -30.87 30.48 24.74
C LEU A 425 -31.07 31.02 23.31
N GLY A 426 -32.32 31.11 22.84
CA GLY A 426 -32.67 31.64 21.51
C GLY A 426 -32.10 30.83 20.35
N GLU A 427 -31.86 31.53 19.23
CA GLU A 427 -31.28 30.94 18.00
C GLU A 427 -29.88 30.36 18.20
N LYS A 428 -29.13 30.82 19.21
CA LYS A 428 -27.81 30.25 19.53
C LYS A 428 -27.89 28.77 19.89
N TYR A 429 -28.99 28.33 20.51
CA TYR A 429 -29.16 26.92 20.86
C TYR A 429 -29.30 26.02 19.63
N THR A 430 -30.06 26.46 18.62
CA THR A 430 -30.23 25.71 17.37
C THR A 430 -28.96 25.71 16.52
N GLU A 431 -28.19 26.79 16.57
CA GLU A 431 -26.86 26.86 15.96
C GLU A 431 -25.87 25.89 16.63
N LEU A 432 -25.81 25.87 17.97
CA LEU A 432 -24.97 24.93 18.72
C LEU A 432 -25.34 23.47 18.42
N LEU A 433 -26.63 23.13 18.35
CA LEU A 433 -27.10 21.78 17.98
C LEU A 433 -26.59 21.36 16.59
N LYS A 434 -26.63 22.28 15.61
CA LYS A 434 -26.09 22.01 14.27
C LYS A 434 -24.57 21.77 14.32
N ILE A 435 -23.84 22.59 15.08
CA ILE A 435 -22.38 22.46 15.25
C ILE A 435 -22.03 21.13 15.93
N ILE A 436 -22.75 20.72 16.98
CA ILE A 436 -22.53 19.42 17.65
C ILE A 436 -22.71 18.26 16.65
N ASN A 437 -23.76 18.31 15.82
CA ASN A 437 -23.99 17.28 14.81
C ASN A 437 -22.87 17.25 13.75
N GLN A 438 -22.40 18.41 13.29
CA GLN A 438 -21.29 18.50 12.34
C GLN A 438 -19.97 17.98 12.92
N ASP A 439 -19.65 18.36 14.16
CA ASP A 439 -18.47 17.84 14.86
C ASP A 439 -18.56 16.32 15.01
N LYS A 440 -19.74 15.77 15.35
CA LYS A 440 -19.95 14.31 15.44
C LYS A 440 -19.75 13.61 14.10
N ILE A 441 -20.20 14.19 12.99
CA ILE A 441 -19.97 13.66 11.64
C ILE A 441 -18.48 13.70 11.30
N THR A 442 -17.80 14.81 11.58
CA THR A 442 -16.34 14.97 11.38
C THR A 442 -15.57 13.91 12.15
N GLU A 443 -15.88 13.76 13.44
CA GLU A 443 -15.25 12.79 14.32
C GLU A 443 -15.40 11.35 13.79
N ASN A 444 -16.63 10.95 13.45
CA ASN A 444 -16.90 9.62 12.88
C ASN A 444 -16.19 9.40 11.54
N THR A 445 -16.09 10.44 10.71
CA THR A 445 -15.41 10.40 9.41
C THR A 445 -13.91 10.21 9.58
N ILE A 446 -13.29 10.99 10.47
CA ILE A 446 -11.87 10.85 10.83
C ILE A 446 -11.61 9.45 11.40
N LYS A 447 -12.45 8.99 12.34
CA LYS A 447 -12.32 7.66 12.94
C LYS A 447 -12.36 6.54 11.91
N SER A 448 -13.30 6.61 10.96
CA SER A 448 -13.46 5.59 9.91
C SER A 448 -12.28 5.58 8.93
N THR A 449 -11.82 6.76 8.48
CA THR A 449 -10.65 6.87 7.58
C THR A 449 -9.35 6.48 8.27
N SER A 450 -9.23 6.70 9.58
CA SER A 450 -8.08 6.30 10.40
C SER A 450 -7.86 4.79 10.48
N VAL A 451 -8.92 3.99 10.34
CA VAL A 451 -8.79 2.52 10.27
C VAL A 451 -7.97 2.12 9.05
N LEU A 452 -8.27 2.67 7.88
CA LEU A 452 -7.52 2.37 6.67
C LEU A 452 -6.08 2.89 6.76
N TYR A 453 -5.89 4.10 7.29
CA TYR A 453 -4.57 4.67 7.53
C TYR A 453 -3.72 3.78 8.45
N SER A 454 -4.30 3.28 9.55
CA SER A 454 -3.64 2.36 10.48
C SER A 454 -3.13 1.11 9.77
N ILE A 455 -3.98 0.47 8.95
CA ILE A 455 -3.62 -0.75 8.22
C ILE A 455 -2.43 -0.47 7.29
N ILE A 456 -2.46 0.63 6.53
CA ILE A 456 -1.39 0.99 5.58
C ILE A 456 -0.08 1.26 6.33
N LEU A 457 -0.12 2.02 7.42
CA LEU A 457 1.09 2.35 8.19
C LEU A 457 1.66 1.11 8.88
N LEU A 458 0.82 0.20 9.39
CA LEU A 458 1.27 -1.08 9.95
C LEU A 458 1.98 -1.95 8.91
N LEU A 459 1.51 -1.98 7.66
CA LEU A 459 2.22 -2.67 6.57
C LEU A 459 3.59 -2.02 6.26
N CYS A 460 3.69 -0.70 6.38
CA CYS A 460 4.96 0.03 6.26
C CYS A 460 5.91 -0.32 7.42
N ILE A 461 5.42 -0.34 8.66
CA ILE A 461 6.19 -0.72 9.86
C ILE A 461 6.64 -2.18 9.78
N PHE A 462 5.77 -3.10 9.34
CA PHE A 462 6.14 -4.49 9.11
C PHE A 462 7.27 -4.61 8.08
N SER A 463 7.18 -3.83 6.99
CA SER A 463 8.24 -3.76 5.98
C SER A 463 9.54 -3.21 6.54
N LEU A 464 9.45 -2.18 7.39
CA LEU A 464 10.59 -1.57 8.09
C LEU A 464 11.27 -2.59 9.01
N GLN A 465 10.51 -3.32 9.83
CA GLN A 465 11.00 -4.35 10.73
C GLN A 465 11.71 -5.47 9.96
N LYS A 466 11.12 -5.93 8.85
CA LYS A 466 11.73 -6.96 8.00
C LYS A 466 13.02 -6.50 7.35
N THR A 467 13.10 -5.23 6.97
CA THR A 467 14.32 -4.63 6.40
C THR A 467 15.40 -4.44 7.47
N ALA A 468 15.04 -3.93 8.64
CA ALA A 468 15.95 -3.72 9.76
C ALA A 468 16.57 -5.03 10.27
N ARG A 469 15.78 -6.11 10.39
CA ARG A 469 16.30 -7.45 10.75
C ARG A 469 17.30 -7.97 9.74
N LYS A 470 17.04 -7.75 8.44
CA LYS A 470 17.94 -8.20 7.38
C LYS A 470 19.24 -7.39 7.35
N ASN A 471 19.14 -6.07 7.53
CA ASN A 471 20.26 -5.13 7.46
C ASN A 471 21.00 -4.96 8.80
N SER A 472 20.64 -5.74 9.83
CA SER A 472 21.31 -5.68 11.13
C SER A 472 22.76 -6.13 11.00
N ILE A 473 23.68 -5.19 11.28
CA ILE A 473 25.12 -5.45 11.39
C ILE A 473 25.42 -6.29 12.66
N VAL A 474 24.54 -6.20 13.66
CA VAL A 474 24.63 -7.02 14.88
C VAL A 474 23.97 -8.38 14.59
N PRO A 475 24.69 -9.51 14.78
CA PRO A 475 24.10 -10.84 14.62
C PRO A 475 22.96 -11.02 15.63
N SER A 476 21.87 -11.64 15.16
CA SER A 476 20.72 -12.05 15.95
C SER A 476 21.02 -13.24 16.81
#